data_AF-A0A359E3T2-F1
#
_entry.id   AF-A0A359E3T2-F1
#
_cell.length_a   1.000
_cell.length_b   1.000
_cell.length_c   1.000
_cell.angle_alpha   90.00
_cell.angle_beta   90.00
_cell.angle_gamma   90.00
#
_symmetry.space_group_name_H-M   'P 1'
#
loop_
_entity.id
_entity.type
_entity.pdbx_description
1 polymer ?
#
loop_
_entity_poly.entity_id
_entity_poly.type
_entity_poly.pdbx_seq_one_letter_code
_entity_poly.pdbx_strand_id
1 'polypeptide(L)'
;YGRVFISTTSSSAIDTQKIVDILKNKSVISIIPEYVSPVYTTLHFRNFIIEYDKFSTAKSVEEIRDLVRTHMSSNYQFGVLKEGLSFEAINSNILKVENSIVGLDYFLILSQDTENISPSGSYLFDFGQSLKSQNAVENDFGQVIYSTQFSHADYESEGSVFYIQNGEEGVIDLYRNNADGTTSLVISNVGTYDSEKGFIYLRDVQAIDNFTIYYEPRSKNVVSKRNIVFQRETNWPSVDHPITIEEI
;
A
#
# COMPACT_ATOMS: atom_id res chain seq x y z
N TYR A 1 15.20 10.32 -31.22
CA TYR A 1 14.30 11.10 -30.36
C TYR A 1 13.99 10.29 -29.13
N GLY A 2 14.23 10.82 -27.94
CA GLY A 2 13.94 10.18 -26.66
C GLY A 2 12.89 10.98 -25.88
N ARG A 3 12.06 10.29 -25.11
CA ARG A 3 11.14 10.93 -24.15
C ARG A 3 11.75 10.85 -22.76
N VAL A 4 11.56 11.90 -21.97
CA VAL A 4 11.94 11.93 -20.56
C VAL A 4 10.69 12.20 -19.74
N PHE A 5 10.33 11.26 -18.87
CA PHE A 5 9.18 11.41 -18.00
C PHE A 5 9.58 12.04 -16.67
N ILE A 6 8.80 13.00 -16.21
CA ILE A 6 9.05 13.78 -14.99
C ILE A 6 7.83 13.65 -14.09
N SER A 7 8.07 13.28 -12.84
CA SER A 7 7.04 13.16 -11.81
C SER A 7 7.41 14.03 -10.61
N THR A 8 6.42 14.70 -10.01
CA THR A 8 6.61 15.56 -8.84
C THR A 8 5.44 15.41 -7.88
N THR A 9 5.72 15.52 -6.58
CA THR A 9 4.69 15.54 -5.53
C THR A 9 4.15 16.95 -5.25
N SER A 10 4.51 17.96 -6.06
CA SER A 10 4.03 19.35 -5.88
C SER A 10 2.57 19.47 -6.29
N SER A 11 1.77 20.15 -5.45
CA SER A 11 0.32 20.28 -5.58
C SER A 11 -0.15 21.30 -6.62
N SER A 12 0.74 21.94 -7.38
CA SER A 12 0.33 22.95 -8.36
C SER A 12 0.67 22.55 -9.80
N ALA A 13 -0.36 22.43 -10.65
CA ALA A 13 -0.21 22.25 -12.09
C ALA A 13 0.63 23.37 -12.75
N ILE A 14 0.73 24.52 -12.08
CA ILE A 14 1.50 25.71 -12.49
C ILE A 14 3.02 25.48 -12.36
N ASP A 15 3.48 24.72 -11.36
CA ASP A 15 4.92 24.43 -11.23
C ASP A 15 5.40 23.35 -12.18
N THR A 16 4.50 22.41 -12.53
CA THR A 16 4.77 21.32 -13.46
C THR A 16 5.06 21.81 -14.89
N GLN A 17 4.24 22.72 -15.42
CA GLN A 17 4.46 23.26 -16.78
C GLN A 17 5.75 24.09 -16.85
N LYS A 18 6.07 24.85 -15.78
CA LYS A 18 7.34 25.60 -15.69
C LYS A 18 8.56 24.68 -15.76
N ILE A 19 8.54 23.52 -15.11
CA ILE A 19 9.64 22.54 -15.17
C ILE A 19 9.81 22.02 -16.60
N VAL A 20 8.70 21.64 -17.26
CA VAL A 20 8.71 21.18 -18.65
C VAL A 20 9.25 22.27 -19.59
N ASP A 21 8.84 23.52 -19.42
CA ASP A 21 9.25 24.65 -20.26
C ASP A 21 10.73 25.03 -20.07
N ILE A 22 11.24 24.97 -18.82
CA ILE A 22 12.67 25.14 -18.55
C ILE A 22 13.49 24.05 -19.26
N LEU A 23 13.02 22.81 -19.23
CA LEU A 23 13.74 21.70 -19.84
C LEU A 23 13.71 21.77 -21.36
N LYS A 24 12.58 22.14 -21.97
CA LYS A 24 12.48 22.40 -23.41
C LYS A 24 13.49 23.45 -23.89
N ASN A 25 13.70 24.51 -23.09
CA ASN A 25 14.66 25.57 -23.40
C ASN A 25 16.13 25.15 -23.22
N LYS A 26 16.40 24.07 -22.48
CA LYS A 26 17.75 23.53 -22.23
C LYS A 26 18.07 22.29 -23.06
N SER A 27 17.06 21.64 -23.64
CA SER A 27 17.22 20.35 -24.32
C SER A 27 17.81 20.51 -25.73
N VAL A 28 18.82 19.68 -25.98
CA VAL A 28 19.23 19.22 -27.32
C VAL A 28 17.96 18.75 -28.07
N ILE A 29 17.82 19.10 -29.35
CA ILE A 29 16.65 18.88 -30.25
C ILE A 29 16.05 17.45 -30.22
N SER A 30 16.75 16.48 -29.62
CA SER A 30 16.39 15.08 -29.55
C SER A 30 15.59 14.62 -28.33
N ILE A 31 15.37 15.44 -27.29
CA ILE A 31 14.67 15.02 -26.05
C ILE A 31 13.37 15.81 -25.84
N ILE A 32 12.27 15.10 -25.60
CA ILE A 32 10.96 15.69 -25.29
C ILE A 32 10.60 15.37 -23.84
N PRO A 33 10.56 16.36 -22.93
CA PRO A 33 10.09 16.16 -21.57
C PRO A 33 8.55 16.03 -21.54
N GLU A 34 8.06 15.06 -20.76
CA GLU A 34 6.64 14.76 -20.57
C GLU A 34 6.37 14.60 -19.07
N TYR A 35 5.33 15.26 -18.56
CA TYR A 35 4.94 15.10 -17.17
C TYR A 35 4.09 13.83 -17.01
N VAL A 36 4.35 13.09 -15.94
CA VAL A 36 3.56 11.92 -15.54
C VAL A 36 3.27 12.04 -14.05
N SER A 37 1.99 11.91 -13.68
CA SER A 37 1.59 11.90 -12.28
C SER A 37 2.30 10.77 -11.52
N PRO A 38 2.77 11.03 -10.28
CA PRO A 38 3.27 9.97 -9.42
C PRO A 38 2.17 8.95 -9.14
N VAL A 39 2.55 7.67 -9.03
CA VAL A 39 1.68 6.62 -8.53
C VAL A 39 1.86 6.55 -7.03
N TYR A 40 0.81 6.79 -6.27
CA TYR A 40 0.88 6.76 -4.80
C TYR A 40 0.64 5.35 -4.29
N THR A 41 1.53 4.86 -3.43
CA THR A 41 1.37 3.60 -2.70
C THR A 41 1.27 3.89 -1.21
N THR A 42 0.16 3.51 -0.61
CA THR A 42 -0.06 3.67 0.83
C THR A 42 0.59 2.54 1.61
N LEU A 43 1.33 2.90 2.66
CA LEU A 43 1.89 2.00 3.63
C LEU A 43 0.93 1.84 4.81
N HIS A 44 0.63 0.58 5.10
CA HIS A 44 -0.26 0.15 6.16
C HIS A 44 0.54 -0.69 7.15
N PHE A 45 0.67 -0.20 8.38
CA PHE A 45 1.26 -0.98 9.46
C PHE A 45 0.12 -1.70 10.19
N ARG A 46 0.14 -3.03 10.14
CA ARG A 46 -0.85 -3.92 10.75
C ARG A 46 -0.20 -4.72 11.87
N ASN A 47 -0.96 -5.02 12.93
CA ASN A 47 -0.47 -5.66 14.16
C ASN A 47 0.87 -5.08 14.64
N PHE A 48 0.90 -3.75 14.82
CA PHE A 48 2.10 -3.06 15.26
C PHE A 48 2.32 -3.31 16.75
N ILE A 49 3.21 -4.25 17.06
CA ILE A 49 3.47 -4.78 18.41
C ILE A 49 4.77 -4.17 18.94
N ILE A 50 4.70 -3.60 20.14
CA ILE A 50 5.85 -3.13 20.90
C ILE A 50 6.07 -4.08 22.07
N GLU A 51 7.22 -4.72 22.11
CA GLU A 51 7.66 -5.51 23.26
C GLU A 51 8.32 -4.59 24.29
N TYR A 52 7.89 -4.70 25.54
CA TYR A 52 8.17 -3.73 26.59
C TYR A 52 8.53 -4.42 27.91
N ASP A 53 9.71 -4.12 28.47
CA ASP A 53 10.13 -4.58 29.80
C ASP A 53 9.58 -3.66 30.89
N LYS A 54 8.53 -4.14 31.57
CA LYS A 54 7.83 -3.37 32.61
C LYS A 54 8.63 -3.12 33.89
N PHE A 55 9.72 -3.85 34.12
CA PHE A 55 10.55 -3.68 35.30
C PHE A 55 11.63 -2.62 35.10
N SER A 56 11.87 -2.23 33.85
CA SER A 56 12.91 -1.26 33.47
C SER A 56 12.43 0.20 33.45
N THR A 57 11.14 0.47 33.63
CA THR A 57 10.59 1.83 33.70
C THR A 57 9.35 1.93 34.58
N ALA A 58 8.98 3.15 34.97
CA ALA A 58 7.79 3.45 35.77
C ALA A 58 6.59 3.94 34.91
N LYS A 59 6.80 4.06 33.59
CA LYS A 59 5.75 4.49 32.65
C LYS A 59 4.68 3.41 32.52
N SER A 60 3.44 3.85 32.40
CA SER A 60 2.32 2.98 32.06
C SER A 60 2.36 2.54 30.60
N VAL A 61 1.65 1.45 30.30
CA VAL A 61 1.44 0.95 28.93
C VAL A 61 0.88 2.04 28.00
N GLU A 62 -0.02 2.89 28.49
CA GLU A 62 -0.58 3.98 27.68
C GLU A 62 0.47 5.06 27.36
N GLU A 63 1.30 5.43 28.34
CA GLU A 63 2.37 6.40 28.12
C GLU A 63 3.39 5.89 27.09
N ILE A 64 3.75 4.60 27.14
CA ILE A 64 4.63 3.98 26.14
C ILE A 64 3.98 4.01 24.76
N ARG A 65 2.71 3.64 24.66
CA ARG A 65 1.95 3.68 23.41
C ARG A 65 1.91 5.09 22.82
N ASP A 66 1.67 6.10 23.64
CA ASP A 66 1.62 7.51 23.20
C ASP A 66 2.98 8.03 22.74
N LEU A 67 4.06 7.64 23.40
CA LEU A 67 5.43 7.97 22.97
C LEU A 67 5.73 7.40 21.58
N VAL A 68 5.44 6.11 21.38
CA VAL A 68 5.64 5.43 20.09
C VAL A 68 4.75 6.04 19.00
N ARG A 69 3.47 6.29 19.30
CA ARG A 69 2.51 6.93 18.39
C ARG A 69 3.00 8.30 17.93
N THR A 70 3.48 9.11 18.87
CA THR A 70 4.01 10.45 18.60
C THR A 70 5.26 10.35 17.73
N HIS A 71 6.21 9.49 18.10
CA HIS A 71 7.43 9.28 17.33
C HIS A 71 7.13 8.88 15.88
N MET A 72 6.24 7.90 15.69
CA MET A 72 5.90 7.43 14.35
C MET A 72 5.20 8.50 13.52
N SER A 73 4.30 9.27 14.14
CA SER A 73 3.57 10.35 13.48
C SER A 73 4.46 11.54 13.11
N SER A 74 5.58 11.77 13.79
CA SER A 74 6.52 12.84 13.45
C SER A 74 7.54 12.42 12.39
N ASN A 75 8.01 11.18 12.41
CA ASN A 75 9.14 10.74 11.58
C ASN A 75 8.75 10.02 10.28
N TYR A 76 7.51 9.52 10.18
CA TYR A 76 7.06 8.73 9.02
C TYR A 76 5.84 9.35 8.35
N GLN A 77 5.83 10.67 8.16
CA GLN A 77 4.76 11.41 7.49
C GLN A 77 4.80 11.26 5.96
N PHE A 78 3.66 11.56 5.32
CA PHE A 78 3.51 11.69 3.86
C PHE A 78 4.66 12.53 3.26
N GLY A 79 5.31 12.02 2.22
CA GLY A 79 6.38 12.73 1.51
C GLY A 79 7.76 12.75 2.19
N VAL A 80 7.90 12.18 3.41
CA VAL A 80 9.20 12.00 4.09
C VAL A 80 9.84 10.67 3.67
N LEU A 81 9.04 9.65 3.38
CA LEU A 81 9.48 8.33 2.89
C LEU A 81 9.86 8.37 1.41
N LYS A 82 10.83 9.21 1.06
CA LYS A 82 11.19 9.47 -0.35
C LYS A 82 11.90 8.31 -1.03
N GLU A 83 12.67 7.52 -0.29
CA GLU A 83 13.56 6.51 -0.89
C GLU A 83 13.16 5.09 -0.52
N GLY A 84 12.56 4.89 0.65
CA GLY A 84 12.13 3.57 1.10
C GLY A 84 11.87 3.52 2.59
N LEU A 85 11.58 2.32 3.06
CA LEU A 85 11.34 1.95 4.43
C LEU A 85 12.20 0.72 4.75
N SER A 86 12.95 0.79 5.83
CA SER A 86 13.75 -0.32 6.36
C SER A 86 13.21 -0.72 7.72
N PHE A 87 12.89 -2.00 7.89
CA PHE A 87 12.45 -2.54 9.18
C PHE A 87 13.50 -2.29 10.26
N GLU A 88 14.78 -2.52 9.96
CA GLU A 88 15.87 -2.32 10.91
C GLU A 88 15.99 -0.86 11.35
N ALA A 89 15.83 0.08 10.40
CA ALA A 89 15.83 1.51 10.72
C ALA A 89 14.65 1.89 11.63
N ILE A 90 13.44 1.40 11.34
CA ILE A 90 12.27 1.64 12.18
C ILE A 90 12.47 1.02 13.56
N ASN A 91 12.86 -0.25 13.63
CA ASN A 91 13.11 -0.94 14.88
C ASN A 91 14.14 -0.19 15.73
N SER A 92 15.29 0.18 15.16
CA SER A 92 16.31 0.96 15.88
C SER A 92 15.80 2.32 16.37
N ASN A 93 14.94 2.98 15.60
CA ASN A 93 14.34 4.26 16.00
C ASN A 93 13.33 4.10 17.13
N ILE A 94 12.51 3.04 17.08
CA ILE A 94 11.53 2.70 18.11
C ILE A 94 12.19 2.29 19.43
N LEU A 95 13.23 1.45 19.39
CA LEU A 95 14.00 1.05 20.57
C LEU A 95 14.66 2.26 21.29
N LYS A 96 14.83 3.40 20.61
CA LYS A 96 15.37 4.64 21.18
C LYS A 96 14.30 5.57 21.74
N VAL A 97 13.02 5.29 21.53
CA VAL A 97 11.91 6.12 22.03
C VAL A 97 11.86 6.08 23.56
N GLU A 98 12.05 4.90 24.14
CA GLU A 98 12.13 4.67 25.57
C GLU A 98 13.01 3.43 25.82
N ASN A 99 13.87 3.49 26.84
CA ASN A 99 14.86 2.44 27.13
C ASN A 99 14.24 1.08 27.50
N SER A 100 12.97 1.05 27.88
CA SER A 100 12.23 -0.15 28.23
C SER A 100 11.66 -0.90 27.04
N ILE A 101 11.68 -0.29 25.85
CA ILE A 101 11.21 -0.94 24.63
C ILE A 101 12.34 -1.85 24.14
N VAL A 102 12.05 -3.15 24.00
CA VAL A 102 13.04 -4.18 23.66
C VAL A 102 12.83 -4.79 22.29
N GLY A 103 11.65 -4.60 21.69
CA GLY A 103 11.29 -5.20 20.42
C GLY A 103 10.17 -4.46 19.70
N LEU A 104 10.10 -4.70 18.39
CA LEU A 104 9.07 -4.23 17.49
C LEU A 104 8.76 -5.34 16.50
N ASP A 105 7.47 -5.61 16.31
CA ASP A 105 6.99 -6.39 15.16
C ASP A 105 5.78 -5.72 14.51
N TYR A 106 5.57 -5.99 13.22
CA TYR A 106 4.41 -5.55 12.46
C TYR A 106 4.30 -6.29 11.12
N PHE A 107 3.09 -6.39 10.58
CA PHE A 107 2.84 -6.71 9.17
C PHE A 107 2.83 -5.41 8.36
N LEU A 108 3.54 -5.42 7.24
CA LEU A 108 3.49 -4.33 6.28
C LEU A 108 2.49 -4.72 5.19
N ILE A 109 1.44 -3.94 5.01
CA ILE A 109 0.56 -4.03 3.86
C ILE A 109 0.74 -2.76 3.04
N LEU A 110 0.64 -2.89 1.73
CA LEU A 110 0.88 -1.82 0.80
C LEU A 110 -0.34 -1.74 -0.13
N SER A 111 -0.77 -0.54 -0.50
CA SER A 111 -2.00 -0.39 -1.29
C SER A 111 -1.93 0.67 -2.37
N GLN A 112 -2.68 0.47 -3.45
CA GLN A 112 -2.88 1.42 -4.54
C GLN A 112 -4.37 1.50 -4.85
N ASP A 113 -4.85 2.71 -5.09
CA ASP A 113 -6.22 2.95 -5.55
C ASP A 113 -6.27 2.85 -7.07
N THR A 114 -7.37 2.31 -7.59
CA THR A 114 -7.69 2.50 -9.01
C THR A 114 -8.00 3.96 -9.29
N GLU A 115 -7.52 4.45 -10.42
CA GLU A 115 -7.91 5.75 -10.96
C GLU A 115 -8.70 5.56 -12.26
N ASN A 116 -9.80 6.29 -12.42
CA ASN A 116 -10.60 6.35 -13.65
C ASN A 116 -11.08 4.97 -14.14
N ILE A 117 -11.76 4.21 -13.26
CA ILE A 117 -12.30 2.90 -13.60
C ILE A 117 -13.24 2.94 -14.82
N SER A 118 -13.12 1.91 -15.65
CA SER A 118 -14.07 1.55 -16.70
C SER A 118 -14.50 0.08 -16.52
N PRO A 119 -15.80 -0.24 -16.64
CA PRO A 119 -16.29 -1.62 -16.57
C PRO A 119 -15.66 -2.58 -17.60
N SER A 120 -15.10 -2.05 -18.68
CA SER A 120 -14.38 -2.81 -19.72
C SER A 120 -12.86 -2.61 -19.68
N GLY A 121 -12.36 -1.92 -18.66
CA GLY A 121 -10.95 -1.57 -18.52
C GLY A 121 -10.11 -2.72 -17.97
N SER A 122 -8.84 -2.72 -18.36
CA SER A 122 -7.80 -3.50 -17.69
C SER A 122 -6.92 -2.61 -16.84
N TYR A 123 -6.45 -3.12 -15.71
CA TYR A 123 -5.71 -2.39 -14.70
C TYR A 123 -4.38 -3.08 -14.43
N LEU A 124 -3.31 -2.31 -14.42
CA LEU A 124 -1.99 -2.76 -14.01
C LEU A 124 -1.56 -2.00 -12.77
N PHE A 125 -1.40 -2.73 -11.67
CA PHE A 125 -0.80 -2.21 -10.45
C PHE A 125 0.66 -2.59 -10.44
N ASP A 126 1.49 -1.58 -10.21
CA ASP A 126 2.93 -1.72 -10.12
C ASP A 126 3.38 -1.23 -8.77
N PHE A 127 3.80 -2.18 -7.95
CA PHE A 127 4.17 -1.92 -6.58
C PHE A 127 5.68 -1.76 -6.36
N GLY A 128 6.50 -2.03 -7.38
CA GLY A 128 7.95 -1.91 -7.28
C GLY A 128 8.64 -2.93 -6.37
N GLN A 129 7.88 -3.79 -5.70
CA GLN A 129 8.34 -4.74 -4.69
C GLN A 129 7.85 -6.14 -5.00
N SER A 130 8.68 -7.14 -4.76
CA SER A 130 8.26 -8.53 -4.87
C SER A 130 7.14 -8.81 -3.88
N LEU A 131 6.13 -9.57 -4.32
CA LEU A 131 5.03 -10.01 -3.49
C LEU A 131 5.44 -11.28 -2.72
N LYS A 132 4.84 -11.44 -1.54
CA LYS A 132 4.87 -12.73 -0.85
C LYS A 132 4.17 -13.77 -1.74
N SER A 133 4.69 -14.99 -1.84
CA SER A 133 3.98 -16.05 -2.57
C SER A 133 2.83 -16.59 -1.74
N GLN A 134 1.77 -17.10 -2.36
CA GLN A 134 0.61 -17.64 -1.65
C GLN A 134 0.98 -18.78 -0.67
N ASN A 135 2.02 -19.55 -1.01
CA ASN A 135 2.52 -20.65 -0.18
C ASN A 135 3.25 -20.20 1.11
N ALA A 136 3.43 -18.90 1.32
CA ALA A 136 4.12 -18.34 2.48
C ALA A 136 3.11 -17.67 3.41
N VAL A 137 2.51 -18.46 4.30
CA VAL A 137 1.80 -18.04 5.53
C VAL A 137 0.58 -17.14 5.30
N GLU A 138 -0.60 -17.70 5.59
CA GLU A 138 -1.84 -16.97 5.91
C GLU A 138 -1.48 -15.82 6.87
N ASN A 139 -1.54 -14.57 6.40
CA ASN A 139 -1.61 -13.46 7.33
C ASN A 139 -2.93 -13.55 8.12
N ASP A 140 -3.18 -12.66 9.08
CA ASP A 140 -4.43 -12.67 9.85
C ASP A 140 -5.70 -12.53 8.98
N PHE A 141 -5.54 -12.19 7.70
CA PHE A 141 -6.60 -12.09 6.69
C PHE A 141 -6.61 -13.28 5.69
N GLY A 142 -5.70 -14.24 5.81
CA GLY A 142 -5.54 -15.40 4.93
C GLY A 142 -5.18 -15.08 3.48
N GLN A 143 -4.84 -13.83 3.16
CA GLN A 143 -4.81 -13.31 1.78
C GLN A 143 -3.62 -12.37 1.57
N VAL A 144 -2.79 -12.67 0.58
CA VAL A 144 -1.61 -11.85 0.24
C VAL A 144 -1.99 -10.69 -0.69
N ILE A 145 -3.06 -10.86 -1.47
CA ILE A 145 -3.59 -9.85 -2.38
C ILE A 145 -5.11 -9.82 -2.20
N TYR A 146 -5.67 -8.64 -1.97
CA TYR A 146 -7.11 -8.46 -1.87
C TYR A 146 -7.51 -7.01 -2.21
N SER A 147 -8.80 -6.75 -2.38
CA SER A 147 -9.32 -5.40 -2.59
C SER A 147 -10.29 -4.95 -1.52
N THR A 148 -10.57 -3.64 -1.47
CA THR A 148 -11.84 -3.18 -0.91
C THR A 148 -13.01 -3.75 -1.72
N GLN A 149 -14.18 -3.73 -1.10
CA GLN A 149 -15.43 -4.03 -1.78
C GLN A 149 -15.78 -2.94 -2.80
N PHE A 150 -16.38 -3.33 -3.92
CA PHE A 150 -16.86 -2.47 -4.98
C PHE A 150 -18.15 -3.01 -5.62
N SER A 151 -18.85 -2.15 -6.33
CA SER A 151 -20.05 -2.51 -7.10
C SER A 151 -19.65 -3.06 -8.48
N HIS A 152 -20.36 -4.06 -8.98
CA HIS A 152 -20.09 -4.70 -10.27
C HIS A 152 -21.17 -4.35 -11.30
N ALA A 153 -20.77 -4.02 -12.54
CA ALA A 153 -21.66 -3.51 -13.57
C ALA A 153 -22.85 -4.42 -13.88
N ASP A 154 -22.60 -5.74 -14.01
CA ASP A 154 -23.67 -6.71 -14.29
C ASP A 154 -24.66 -6.94 -13.12
N TYR A 155 -24.36 -6.47 -11.90
CA TYR A 155 -25.11 -6.80 -10.67
C TYR A 155 -25.51 -5.58 -9.83
N GLU A 156 -25.51 -4.38 -10.41
CA GLU A 156 -25.74 -3.10 -9.72
C GLU A 156 -27.06 -3.08 -8.90
N SER A 157 -28.10 -3.77 -9.36
CA SER A 157 -29.42 -3.78 -8.71
C SER A 157 -29.57 -4.75 -7.52
N GLU A 158 -28.59 -5.64 -7.29
CA GLU A 158 -28.73 -6.73 -6.30
C GLU A 158 -28.27 -6.37 -4.89
N GLY A 159 -27.69 -5.17 -4.70
CA GLY A 159 -27.13 -4.73 -3.40
C GLY A 159 -25.96 -5.60 -2.89
N SER A 160 -25.47 -6.53 -3.72
CA SER A 160 -24.30 -7.35 -3.43
C SER A 160 -23.03 -6.54 -3.71
N VAL A 161 -21.97 -6.83 -2.96
CA VAL A 161 -20.67 -6.19 -3.14
C VAL A 161 -19.64 -7.22 -3.55
N PHE A 162 -18.68 -6.79 -4.36
CA PHE A 162 -17.69 -7.63 -4.99
C PHE A 162 -16.31 -7.25 -4.50
N TYR A 163 -15.40 -8.20 -4.49
CA TYR A 163 -14.00 -7.94 -4.16
C TYR A 163 -13.13 -8.97 -4.86
N ILE A 164 -11.87 -8.62 -5.08
CA ILE A 164 -10.88 -9.56 -5.59
C ILE A 164 -10.01 -10.09 -4.47
N GLN A 165 -9.49 -11.30 -4.64
CA GLN A 165 -8.43 -11.85 -3.81
C GLN A 165 -7.56 -12.81 -4.62
N ASN A 166 -6.41 -13.20 -4.08
CA ASN A 166 -5.60 -14.24 -4.70
C ASN A 166 -6.37 -15.58 -4.79
N GLY A 167 -6.40 -16.13 -6.01
CA GLY A 167 -6.92 -17.47 -6.32
C GLY A 167 -5.81 -18.51 -6.17
N GLU A 168 -5.64 -19.40 -7.16
CA GLU A 168 -4.42 -20.23 -7.25
C GLU A 168 -3.16 -19.37 -7.47
N GLU A 169 -1.96 -19.97 -7.32
CA GLU A 169 -0.69 -19.25 -7.48
C GLU A 169 -0.62 -18.55 -8.86
N GLY A 170 -0.35 -17.24 -8.83
CA GLY A 170 -0.33 -16.38 -10.01
C GLY A 170 -1.70 -15.92 -10.53
N VAL A 171 -2.81 -16.32 -9.91
CA VAL A 171 -4.18 -16.01 -10.33
C VAL A 171 -4.88 -15.09 -9.33
N ILE A 172 -5.74 -14.20 -9.86
CA ILE A 172 -6.65 -13.36 -9.08
C ILE A 172 -8.09 -13.73 -9.43
N ASP A 173 -8.91 -13.94 -8.41
CA ASP A 173 -10.30 -14.35 -8.51
C ASP A 173 -11.25 -13.25 -8.03
N LEU A 174 -12.47 -13.25 -8.54
CA LEU A 174 -13.54 -12.33 -8.17
C LEU A 174 -14.58 -13.04 -7.30
N TYR A 175 -14.84 -12.47 -6.14
CA TYR A 175 -15.81 -12.96 -5.18
C TYR A 175 -16.95 -11.96 -5.00
N ARG A 176 -18.10 -12.49 -4.63
CA ARG A 176 -19.29 -11.72 -4.22
C ARG A 176 -19.59 -12.01 -2.76
N ASN A 177 -19.80 -10.96 -2.00
CA ASN A 177 -20.43 -11.02 -0.69
C ASN A 177 -21.93 -10.81 -0.88
N ASN A 178 -22.69 -11.88 -0.67
CA ASN A 178 -24.14 -11.90 -0.81
C ASN A 178 -24.79 -11.11 0.34
N ALA A 179 -26.03 -10.65 0.15
CA ALA A 179 -26.77 -9.91 1.18
C ALA A 179 -27.00 -10.72 2.48
N ASP A 180 -26.89 -12.05 2.43
CA ASP A 180 -26.99 -12.94 3.58
C ASP A 180 -25.65 -13.14 4.34
N GLY A 181 -24.59 -12.46 3.91
CA GLY A 181 -23.25 -12.52 4.48
C GLY A 181 -22.39 -13.71 3.99
N THR A 182 -22.92 -14.54 3.08
CA THR A 182 -22.13 -15.62 2.48
C THR A 182 -21.24 -15.12 1.35
N THR A 183 -20.08 -15.75 1.19
CA THR A 183 -19.15 -15.46 0.09
C THR A 183 -19.31 -16.49 -1.02
N SER A 184 -19.26 -16.05 -2.28
CA SER A 184 -19.30 -16.93 -3.45
C SER A 184 -18.26 -16.52 -4.50
N LEU A 185 -17.55 -17.48 -5.08
CA LEU A 185 -16.71 -17.25 -6.26
C LEU A 185 -17.60 -16.96 -7.47
N VAL A 186 -17.34 -15.86 -8.16
CA VAL A 186 -18.13 -15.44 -9.34
C VAL A 186 -17.37 -15.76 -10.61
N ILE A 187 -16.11 -15.31 -10.69
CA ILE A 187 -15.23 -15.53 -11.84
C ILE A 187 -13.87 -15.96 -11.31
N SER A 188 -13.44 -17.15 -11.72
CA SER A 188 -12.05 -17.56 -11.56
C SER A 188 -11.17 -16.87 -12.61
N ASN A 189 -10.00 -16.37 -12.21
CA ASN A 189 -9.01 -15.75 -13.09
C ASN A 189 -9.51 -14.48 -13.81
N VAL A 190 -9.91 -13.47 -13.04
CA VAL A 190 -10.12 -12.09 -13.53
C VAL A 190 -8.81 -11.32 -13.72
N GLY A 191 -7.69 -11.93 -13.32
CA GLY A 191 -6.37 -11.33 -13.41
C GLY A 191 -5.24 -12.28 -13.01
N THR A 192 -4.03 -11.76 -13.08
CA THR A 192 -2.80 -12.47 -12.74
C THR A 192 -1.84 -11.59 -11.96
N TYR A 193 -0.93 -12.18 -11.20
CA TYR A 193 0.16 -11.45 -10.55
C TYR A 193 1.53 -12.07 -10.82
N ASP A 194 2.57 -11.24 -10.81
CA ASP A 194 3.97 -11.64 -10.90
C ASP A 194 4.65 -11.36 -9.56
N SER A 195 4.80 -12.41 -8.75
CA SER A 195 5.33 -12.33 -7.38
C SER A 195 6.77 -11.82 -7.30
N GLU A 196 7.58 -12.02 -8.34
CA GLU A 196 8.95 -11.50 -8.36
C GLU A 196 8.98 -10.03 -8.72
N LYS A 197 8.16 -9.60 -9.68
CA LYS A 197 8.21 -8.22 -10.21
C LYS A 197 7.35 -7.21 -9.46
N GLY A 198 6.37 -7.66 -8.69
CA GLY A 198 5.46 -6.72 -8.00
C GLY A 198 4.30 -6.23 -8.85
N PHE A 199 3.89 -7.01 -9.84
CA PHE A 199 2.80 -6.63 -10.75
C PHE A 199 1.52 -7.38 -10.46
N ILE A 200 0.40 -6.67 -10.53
CA ILE A 200 -0.95 -7.25 -10.52
C ILE A 200 -1.68 -6.71 -11.75
N TYR A 201 -2.15 -7.61 -12.61
CA TYR A 201 -2.89 -7.28 -13.81
C TYR A 201 -4.31 -7.81 -13.71
N LEU A 202 -5.30 -6.93 -13.83
CA LEU A 202 -6.72 -7.25 -13.81
C LEU A 202 -7.34 -6.91 -15.16
N ARG A 203 -8.20 -7.76 -15.71
CA ARG A 203 -8.82 -7.56 -17.03
C ARG A 203 -10.34 -7.58 -17.03
N ASP A 204 -10.95 -8.38 -16.16
CA ASP A 204 -12.38 -8.73 -16.24
C ASP A 204 -13.12 -8.46 -14.92
N VAL A 205 -12.79 -7.36 -14.24
CA VAL A 205 -13.35 -7.05 -12.90
C VAL A 205 -14.71 -6.36 -12.97
N GLN A 206 -14.99 -5.66 -14.07
CA GLN A 206 -16.21 -4.87 -14.30
C GLN A 206 -16.67 -3.98 -13.12
N ALA A 207 -15.72 -3.45 -12.36
CA ALA A 207 -16.04 -2.50 -11.30
C ALA A 207 -16.67 -1.22 -11.90
N ILE A 208 -17.66 -0.66 -11.21
CA ILE A 208 -18.22 0.66 -11.54
C ILE A 208 -17.67 1.77 -10.62
N ASP A 209 -17.16 1.38 -9.45
CA ASP A 209 -16.59 2.29 -8.45
C ASP A 209 -15.11 1.98 -8.24
N ASN A 210 -14.32 3.04 -7.99
CA ASN A 210 -12.91 2.89 -7.62
C ASN A 210 -12.78 1.97 -6.39
N PHE A 211 -11.75 1.13 -6.41
CA PHE A 211 -11.39 0.27 -5.30
C PHE A 211 -9.89 0.36 -5.00
N THR A 212 -9.53 -0.05 -3.80
CA THR A 212 -8.13 -0.14 -3.38
C THR A 212 -7.68 -1.59 -3.49
N ILE A 213 -6.52 -1.82 -4.10
CA ILE A 213 -5.80 -3.10 -4.04
C ILE A 213 -4.80 -3.04 -2.91
N TYR A 214 -4.85 -4.05 -2.04
CA TYR A 214 -3.89 -4.32 -0.98
C TYR A 214 -2.99 -5.48 -1.38
N TYR A 215 -1.73 -5.41 -0.96
CA TYR A 215 -0.78 -6.50 -1.08
C TYR A 215 0.19 -6.56 0.09
N GLU A 216 0.65 -7.77 0.41
CA GLU A 216 1.75 -7.99 1.35
C GLU A 216 3.09 -8.14 0.56
N PRO A 217 4.06 -7.24 0.76
CA PRO A 217 5.38 -7.39 0.17
C PRO A 217 6.11 -8.58 0.79
N ARG A 218 6.99 -9.21 0.01
CA ARG A 218 7.85 -10.30 0.49
C ARG A 218 8.77 -9.87 1.64
N SER A 219 9.10 -8.58 1.69
CA SER A 219 9.97 -8.00 2.71
C SER A 219 9.33 -6.75 3.30
N LYS A 220 9.57 -6.55 4.61
CA LYS A 220 9.29 -5.28 5.30
C LYS A 220 10.24 -4.16 4.86
N ASN A 221 11.32 -4.49 4.14
CA ASN A 221 12.20 -3.52 3.52
C ASN A 221 11.69 -3.20 2.12
N VAL A 222 11.17 -1.99 1.92
CA VAL A 222 10.62 -1.55 0.64
C VAL A 222 11.28 -0.28 0.16
N VAL A 223 11.43 -0.13 -1.14
CA VAL A 223 12.18 0.96 -1.79
C VAL A 223 11.28 1.59 -2.85
N SER A 224 11.25 2.91 -2.91
CA SER A 224 10.55 3.58 -4.00
C SER A 224 11.29 3.27 -5.31
N LYS A 225 10.56 2.76 -6.31
CA LYS A 225 11.09 2.50 -7.65
C LYS A 225 10.23 3.21 -8.68
N ARG A 226 10.83 3.57 -9.81
CA ARG A 226 10.13 4.19 -10.96
C ARG A 226 9.43 5.50 -10.53
N ASN A 227 8.13 5.64 -10.79
CA ASN A 227 7.31 6.80 -10.45
C ASN A 227 6.44 6.59 -9.19
N ILE A 228 6.78 5.60 -8.36
CA ILE A 228 6.01 5.25 -7.17
C ILE A 228 6.42 6.12 -5.99
N VAL A 229 5.46 6.75 -5.32
CA VAL A 229 5.68 7.55 -4.11
C VAL A 229 5.00 6.86 -2.93
N PHE A 230 5.75 6.61 -1.86
CA PHE A 230 5.18 6.07 -0.64
C PHE A 230 4.51 7.16 0.21
N GLN A 231 3.34 6.81 0.73
CA GLN A 231 2.61 7.62 1.70
C GLN A 231 2.18 6.75 2.88
N ARG A 232 2.11 7.30 4.08
CA ARG A 232 1.53 6.58 5.23
C ARG A 232 0.01 6.68 5.17
N GLU A 233 -0.67 5.64 5.64
CA GLU A 233 -2.11 5.70 5.96
C GLU A 233 -2.44 6.93 6.83
N THR A 234 -3.44 7.71 6.40
CA THR A 234 -3.78 9.03 6.97
C THR A 234 -4.19 8.93 8.44
N ASN A 235 -4.94 7.91 8.80
CA ASN A 235 -5.55 7.75 10.13
C ASN A 235 -4.81 6.74 11.02
N TRP A 236 -3.57 6.39 10.68
CA TRP A 236 -2.79 5.43 11.45
C TRP A 236 -2.04 6.10 12.63
N PRO A 237 -2.02 5.47 13.83
CA PRO A 237 -2.75 4.25 14.19
C PRO A 237 -4.26 4.52 14.40
N SER A 238 -5.10 3.58 13.96
CA SER A 238 -6.55 3.66 14.09
C SER A 238 -7.08 2.72 15.18
N VAL A 239 -8.38 2.80 15.48
CA VAL A 239 -9.04 1.86 16.40
C VAL A 239 -8.98 0.42 15.86
N ASP A 240 -9.06 0.25 14.54
CA ASP A 240 -9.02 -1.06 13.88
C ASP A 240 -7.59 -1.61 13.77
N HIS A 241 -6.59 -0.74 13.83
CA HIS A 241 -5.16 -1.08 13.72
C HIS A 241 -4.35 -0.37 14.81
N PRO A 242 -4.56 -0.72 16.09
CA PRO A 242 -3.91 -0.06 17.20
C PRO A 242 -2.43 -0.47 17.29
N ILE A 243 -1.68 0.32 18.07
CA ILE A 243 -0.37 -0.10 18.57
C ILE A 243 -0.62 -1.02 19.78
N THR A 244 -0.28 -2.29 19.63
CA THR A 244 -0.32 -3.30 20.68
C THR A 244 0.94 -3.19 21.52
N ILE A 245 0.79 -3.25 22.85
CA ILE A 245 1.92 -3.29 23.78
C ILE A 245 1.91 -4.67 24.42
N GLU A 246 3.03 -5.37 24.33
CA GLU A 246 3.25 -6.67 24.94
C GLU A 246 4.28 -6.54 26.06
N GLU A 247 3.85 -6.85 27.28
CA GLU A 247 4.74 -6.85 28.44
C GLU A 247 5.56 -8.14 28.45
N ILE A 248 6.88 -7.98 28.59
CA ILE A 248 7.81 -9.07 28.88
C ILE A 248 8.33 -9.03 30.32
#